data_AF-A0A2E5KG69-F1
#
_entry.id   AF-A0A2E5KG69-F1
#
_cell.length_a   1.000
_cell.length_b   1.000
_cell.length_c   1.000
_cell.angle_alpha   90.00
_cell.angle_beta   90.00
_cell.angle_gamma   90.00
#
_symmetry.space_group_name_H-M   'P 1'
#
loop_
_entity.id
_entity.type
_entity.pdbx_description
1 polymer ?
#
loop_
_entity_poly.entity_id
_entity_poly.type
_entity_poly.pdbx_seq_one_letter_code
_entity_poly.pdbx_strand_id
1 'polypeptide(L)'
;MAVGGMEWIWIVLAIGIFLVGTDKLPELARNLGKAMGEFQKSKSDFEREVKSYSEFETTAPSKSVSKYELQKSASALGIDATTKDEEQLREAIKRKLNS
;
A
#
# COMPACT_ATOMS: atom_id res chain seq x y z
N MET A 1 12.82 35.57 20.03
CA MET A 1 11.59 35.02 20.64
C MET A 1 10.91 34.15 19.61
N ALA A 2 11.23 32.86 19.60
CA ALA A 2 10.48 31.88 18.82
C ALA A 2 9.56 31.16 19.80
N VAL A 3 8.42 31.79 20.10
CA VAL A 3 7.23 31.09 20.59
C VAL A 3 6.73 30.33 19.35
N GLY A 4 7.41 29.22 19.08
CA GLY A 4 7.28 28.42 17.87
C GLY A 4 6.07 27.50 18.01
N GLY A 5 5.42 27.17 16.88
CA GLY A 5 4.15 26.43 16.78
C GLY A 5 3.98 25.16 17.64
N MET A 6 5.03 24.66 18.28
CA MET A 6 4.99 23.62 19.30
C MET A 6 4.05 23.95 20.48
N GLU A 7 3.98 25.20 20.93
CA GLU A 7 3.07 25.59 22.03
C GLU A 7 1.58 25.45 21.62
N TRP A 8 1.27 25.76 20.37
CA TRP A 8 -0.09 25.61 19.83
C TRP A 8 -0.55 24.15 19.80
N ILE A 9 0.36 23.20 19.59
CA ILE A 9 0.05 21.76 19.61
C ILE A 9 -0.43 21.35 21.01
N TRP A 10 0.25 21.80 22.06
CA TRP A 10 -0.16 21.53 23.44
C TRP A 10 -1.49 22.17 23.80
N ILE A 11 -1.75 23.39 23.32
CA ILE A 11 -3.03 24.09 23.54
C ILE A 11 -4.18 23.33 22.88
N VAL A 12 -4.04 22.96 21.61
CA VAL A 12 -5.07 22.21 20.88
C VAL A 12 -5.32 20.85 21.52
N LEU A 13 -4.24 20.16 21.95
CA LEU A 13 -4.36 18.89 22.64
C LEU A 13 -5.12 19.05 23.96
N ALA A 14 -4.77 20.05 24.78
CA ALA A 14 -5.44 20.31 26.06
C ALA A 14 -6.94 20.60 25.86
N ILE A 15 -7.30 21.43 24.88
CA ILE A 15 -8.70 21.73 24.54
C ILE A 15 -9.41 20.45 24.06
N GLY A 16 -8.77 19.66 23.20
CA GLY A 16 -9.34 18.40 22.71
C GLY A 16 -9.63 17.42 23.85
N ILE A 17 -8.70 17.28 24.79
CA ILE A 17 -8.87 16.46 25.99
C ILE A 17 -9.97 17.02 26.90
N PHE A 18 -10.07 18.34 27.06
CA PHE A 18 -11.11 18.97 27.86
C PHE A 18 -12.52 18.75 27.29
N LEU A 19 -12.67 18.87 25.97
CA LEU A 19 -13.96 18.66 25.29
C LEU A 19 -14.38 17.19 25.29
N VAL A 20 -13.43 16.26 25.11
CA VAL A 20 -13.70 14.82 25.07
C VAL A 20 -13.85 14.25 26.48
N GLY A 21 -13.09 14.76 27.45
CA GLY A 21 -13.01 14.27 28.81
C GLY A 21 -11.93 13.20 29.01
N THR A 22 -11.28 13.21 30.18
CA THR A 22 -10.19 12.28 30.52
C THR A 22 -10.65 10.83 30.61
N ASP A 23 -11.92 10.60 30.92
CA ASP A 23 -12.49 9.25 31.03
C ASP A 23 -12.76 8.61 29.66
N LYS A 24 -12.90 9.44 28.61
CA LYS A 24 -13.24 8.98 27.26
C LYS A 24 -12.01 8.65 26.43
N LEU A 25 -10.86 9.30 26.70
CA LEU A 25 -9.58 8.96 26.06
C LEU A 25 -9.19 7.47 26.19
N PRO A 26 -9.19 6.85 27.40
CA PRO A 26 -8.84 5.44 27.54
C PRO A 26 -9.88 4.53 26.89
N GLU A 27 -11.15 4.95 26.87
CA GLU A 27 -12.25 4.23 26.22
C GLU A 27 -12.08 4.22 24.69
N LEU A 28 -11.77 5.37 24.09
CA LEU A 28 -11.47 5.53 22.66
C LEU A 28 -10.23 4.73 22.26
N ALA A 29 -9.14 4.84 23.02
CA ALA A 29 -7.91 4.08 22.74
C ALA A 29 -8.16 2.57 22.81
N ARG A 30 -8.95 2.10 23.79
CA ARG A 30 -9.28 0.68 23.93
C ARG A 30 -10.18 0.19 22.80
N ASN A 31 -11.16 0.97 22.38
CA ASN A 31 -12.05 0.61 21.28
C ASN A 31 -11.34 0.62 19.93
N LEU A 32 -10.51 1.65 19.67
CA LEU A 32 -9.67 1.72 18.47
C LEU A 32 -8.64 0.59 18.44
N GLY A 33 -8.02 0.28 19.59
CA GLY A 33 -7.07 -0.83 19.71
C GLY A 33 -7.71 -2.18 19.45
N LYS A 34 -8.93 -2.42 19.95
CA LYS A 34 -9.72 -3.62 19.64
C LYS A 34 -10.04 -3.71 18.15
N ALA A 35 -10.59 -2.64 17.57
CA ALA A 35 -10.93 -2.59 16.15
C ALA A 35 -9.70 -2.82 15.27
N MET A 36 -8.56 -2.20 15.59
CA MET A 36 -7.31 -2.38 14.86
C MET A 36 -6.77 -3.81 15.01
N GLY A 37 -6.88 -4.41 16.20
CA GLY A 37 -6.48 -5.80 16.45
C GLY A 37 -7.32 -6.81 15.68
N GLU A 38 -8.65 -6.65 15.68
CA GLU A 38 -9.56 -7.47 14.89
C GLU A 38 -9.33 -7.26 13.39
N PHE A 39 -9.13 -6.02 12.94
CA PHE A 39 -8.81 -5.71 11.55
C PHE A 39 -7.49 -6.36 11.09
N GLN A 40 -6.43 -6.30 11.90
CA GLN A 40 -5.16 -6.98 11.57
C GLN A 40 -5.33 -8.50 11.49
N LYS A 41 -6.09 -9.10 12.40
CA LYS A 41 -6.38 -10.53 12.37
C LYS A 41 -7.15 -10.91 11.11
N SER A 42 -8.24 -10.21 10.81
CA SER A 42 -9.03 -10.42 9.60
C SER A 42 -8.22 -10.16 8.32
N LYS A 43 -7.34 -9.17 8.30
CA LYS A 43 -6.42 -8.92 7.17
C LYS A 43 -5.43 -10.06 6.98
N SER A 44 -4.86 -10.61 8.06
CA SER A 44 -3.94 -11.74 8.00
C SER A 44 -4.65 -13.02 7.53
N ASP A 45 -5.86 -13.27 8.02
CA ASP A 45 -6.68 -14.40 7.61
C ASP A 45 -7.09 -14.26 6.13
N PHE A 46 -7.48 -13.05 5.71
CA PHE A 46 -7.80 -12.71 4.33
C PHE A 46 -6.60 -12.87 3.39
N GLU A 47 -5.42 -12.40 3.77
CA GLU A 47 -4.19 -12.60 2.97
C GLU A 47 -3.84 -14.07 2.83
N ARG A 48 -4.01 -14.87 3.90
CA ARG A 48 -3.76 -16.31 3.86
C ARG A 48 -4.77 -17.04 2.96
N GLU A 49 -6.03 -16.64 3.04
CA GLU A 49 -7.11 -17.19 2.23
C GLU A 49 -6.91 -16.82 0.74
N VAL A 50 -6.70 -15.53 0.43
CA VAL A 50 -6.40 -15.05 -0.93
C VAL A 50 -5.14 -15.72 -1.48
N LYS A 51 -4.08 -15.87 -0.68
CA LYS A 51 -2.88 -16.60 -1.09
C LYS A 51 -3.20 -18.07 -1.38
N SER A 52 -4.01 -18.72 -0.55
CA SER A 52 -4.38 -20.13 -0.76
C SER A 52 -5.21 -20.34 -2.03
N TYR A 53 -6.12 -19.42 -2.37
CA TYR A 53 -6.84 -19.45 -3.65
C TYR A 53 -5.92 -19.15 -4.83
N SER A 54 -4.96 -18.22 -4.67
CA SER A 54 -3.96 -17.95 -5.72
C SER A 54 -3.00 -19.13 -5.95
N GLU A 55 -2.76 -19.94 -4.93
CA GLU A 55 -1.89 -21.12 -4.99
C GLU A 55 -2.63 -22.33 -5.59
N PHE A 56 -3.96 -22.40 -5.46
CA PHE A 56 -4.78 -23.43 -6.12
C PHE A 56 -4.97 -23.18 -7.62
N GLU A 57 -4.77 -21.95 -8.10
CA GLU A 57 -4.87 -21.55 -9.52
C GLU A 57 -3.53 -21.55 -10.29
N THR A 58 -2.37 -21.85 -9.67
CA THR A 58 -1.10 -21.82 -10.44
C THR A 58 -0.07 -22.87 -10.03
N THR A 59 -0.04 -23.95 -10.79
CA THR A 59 1.20 -24.64 -11.15
C THR A 59 2.00 -23.79 -12.14
N ALA A 60 2.53 -22.63 -11.73
CA ALA A 60 3.63 -21.92 -12.42
C ALA A 60 4.09 -20.70 -11.61
N PRO A 61 5.41 -20.46 -11.43
CA PRO A 61 5.92 -19.31 -10.71
C PRO A 61 5.92 -18.09 -11.63
N SER A 62 5.01 -17.15 -11.43
CA SER A 62 5.19 -15.81 -11.99
C SER A 62 4.78 -14.77 -10.96
N LYS A 63 5.82 -14.21 -10.35
CA LYS A 63 5.83 -12.88 -9.76
C LYS A 63 4.98 -11.96 -10.62
N SER A 64 3.90 -11.49 -10.04
CA SER A 64 3.04 -10.41 -10.48
C SER A 64 3.83 -9.12 -10.69
N VAL A 65 4.64 -9.05 -11.75
CA VAL A 65 4.85 -7.79 -12.44
C VAL A 65 3.52 -7.50 -13.11
N SER A 66 2.72 -6.64 -12.48
CA SER A 66 1.39 -6.35 -12.98
C SER A 66 1.52 -5.89 -14.44
N LYS A 67 0.73 -6.50 -15.31
CA LYS A 67 0.63 -6.17 -16.75
C LYS A 67 0.51 -4.65 -16.98
N TYR A 68 -0.06 -3.95 -16.00
CA TYR A 68 -0.18 -2.50 -15.92
C TYR A 68 1.17 -1.77 -15.83
N GLU A 69 2.09 -2.23 -14.97
CA GLU A 69 3.43 -1.64 -14.83
C GLU A 69 4.29 -1.88 -16.08
N LEU A 70 4.18 -3.07 -16.69
CA LEU A 70 4.87 -3.38 -17.94
C LEU A 70 4.35 -2.54 -19.11
N GLN A 71 3.04 -2.35 -19.19
CA GLN A 71 2.41 -1.54 -20.23
C GLN A 71 2.70 -0.04 -20.08
N LYS A 72 2.73 0.46 -18.84
CA LYS A 72 3.09 1.87 -18.54
C LYS A 72 4.57 2.15 -18.86
N SER A 73 5.45 1.19 -18.58
CA SER A 73 6.87 1.25 -18.94
C SER A 73 7.09 1.24 -20.45
N ALA A 74 6.38 0.37 -21.18
CA ALA A 74 6.46 0.28 -22.64
C ALA A 74 5.90 1.54 -23.33
N SER A 75 4.82 2.11 -22.79
CA SER A 75 4.20 3.34 -23.31
C SER A 75 5.07 4.59 -23.08
N ALA A 76 5.72 4.69 -21.92
CA ALA A 76 6.66 5.78 -21.62
C ALA A 76 7.92 5.74 -22.50
N LEU A 77 8.24 4.57 -23.06
CA LEU A 77 9.36 4.36 -23.97
C LEU A 77 8.95 4.40 -25.46
N GLY A 78 7.69 4.72 -25.76
CA GLY A 78 7.20 4.84 -27.15
C GLY A 78 7.13 3.50 -27.90
N ILE A 79 7.03 2.39 -27.18
CA ILE A 79 6.96 1.04 -27.77
C ILE A 79 5.49 0.67 -27.93
N ASP A 80 5.07 0.45 -29.18
CA ASP A 80 3.72 0.02 -29.54
C ASP A 80 3.48 -1.43 -29.04
N ALA A 81 3.01 -1.54 -27.79
CA ALA A 81 2.89 -2.79 -27.03
C ALA A 81 1.73 -3.69 -27.49
N THR A 82 1.03 -3.34 -28.57
CA THR A 82 -0.14 -4.06 -29.08
C THR A 82 0.22 -5.16 -30.09
N THR A 83 1.44 -5.15 -30.66
CA THR A 83 1.81 -6.05 -31.77
C THR A 83 2.98 -6.99 -31.47
N LYS A 84 3.50 -7.01 -30.23
CA LYS A 84 4.72 -7.75 -29.88
C LYS A 84 4.50 -8.70 -28.71
N ASP A 85 4.95 -9.94 -28.91
CA ASP A 85 4.99 -10.97 -27.88
C ASP A 85 6.02 -10.61 -26.79
N GLU A 86 5.83 -11.13 -25.56
CA GLU A 86 6.60 -10.72 -24.37
C GLU A 86 8.11 -10.90 -24.54
N GLU A 87 8.53 -11.91 -25.32
CA GLU A 87 9.95 -12.15 -25.60
C GLU A 87 10.58 -11.02 -26.43
N GLN A 88 9.86 -10.54 -27.45
CA GLN A 88 10.36 -9.46 -28.30
C GLN A 88 10.39 -8.11 -27.57
N LEU A 89 9.47 -7.91 -26.63
CA LEU A 89 9.44 -6.70 -25.81
C LEU A 89 10.65 -6.67 -24.84
N ARG A 90 10.96 -7.81 -24.21
CA ARG A 90 12.14 -7.95 -23.33
C ARG A 90 13.45 -7.74 -24.07
N GLU A 91 13.57 -8.26 -25.29
CA GLU A 91 14.79 -8.12 -26.09
C GLU A 91 14.99 -6.68 -26.58
N ALA A 92 13.91 -6.01 -27.03
CA ALA A 92 13.94 -4.62 -27.45
C ALA A 92 14.35 -3.65 -26.31
N ILE A 93 13.87 -3.91 -25.09
CA ILE A 93 14.22 -3.11 -23.90
C ILE A 93 15.71 -3.31 -23.54
N LYS A 94 16.22 -4.54 -23.51
CA LYS A 94 17.63 -4.82 -23.23
C LYS A 94 18.58 -4.16 -24.23
N ARG A 95 18.21 -4.18 -25.51
CA ARG A 95 19.04 -3.60 -26.59
C ARG A 95 19.12 -2.07 -26.52
N LYS A 96 18.05 -1.40 -26.09
CA LYS A 96 18.02 0.07 -25.92
C LYS A 96 18.69 0.55 -24.63
N LEU A 97 18.72 -0.28 -23.59
CA LEU A 97 19.38 0.07 -22.32
C LEU A 97 20.91 -0.02 -22.43
N ASN A 98 21.42 -0.87 -23.34
CA ASN A 98 22.85 -1.13 -23.52
C ASN A 98 23.42 -0.53 -24.83
N SER A 99 22.70 0.44 -25.41
CA SER A 99 23.08 1.24 -26.59
C SER A 99 23.06 2.71 -26.23
#